data_AF-A0A482DQT3-F1
#
_entry.id   AF-A0A482DQT3-F1
#
_cell.length_a   1.000
_cell.length_b   1.000
_cell.length_c   1.000
_cell.angle_alpha   90.00
_cell.angle_beta   90.00
_cell.angle_gamma   90.00
#
_symmetry.space_group_name_H-M   'P 1'
#
loop_
_entity.id
_entity.type
_entity.pdbx_description
1 polymer ?
#
loop_
_entity_poly.entity_id
_entity_poly.type
_entity_poly.pdbx_seq_one_letter_code
_entity_poly.pdbx_strand_id
1 'polypeptide(L)'
;LIDGPKLYLLIIGNINCLFFSLITCKIKNINFIRNNFYFNSSMFHTRIKAANRIGTHHEDVISVIVGSLLGDGYANKRSVEGTRLCYRQSIIHQDYLFWLYEFFYSRGYCSSLKPRMYTRTIKKGEQVQTYSGYEFNTFTFRSFNFLYEMFYKHGKKVIRTEIEKYITPLALAIFIMDDGGWANPGVRIATNNFKLEEIQFLISIFKKKI
;
A
#
# COMPACT_ATOMS: atom_id res chain seq x y z
N LEU A 1 -48.76 7.27 8.10
CA LEU A 1 -48.29 8.52 7.48
C LEU A 1 -46.87 8.74 7.93
N ILE A 2 -46.01 9.03 6.96
CA ILE A 2 -44.54 8.95 6.96
C ILE A 2 -43.95 10.09 7.79
N ASP A 3 -42.85 9.86 8.52
CA ASP A 3 -41.59 10.68 8.44
C ASP A 3 -40.59 10.34 9.55
N GLY A 4 -39.32 10.26 9.13
CA GLY A 4 -38.24 9.52 9.79
C GLY A 4 -37.42 10.23 10.89
N PRO A 5 -36.26 9.66 11.27
CA PRO A 5 -35.50 10.09 12.43
C PRO A 5 -34.67 11.35 12.15
N LYS A 6 -34.93 12.41 12.92
CA LYS A 6 -34.10 13.63 12.99
C LYS A 6 -32.82 13.35 13.77
N LEU A 7 -31.68 13.68 13.15
CA LEU A 7 -30.35 13.74 13.75
C LEU A 7 -30.32 14.64 15.00
N TYR A 8 -29.76 14.16 16.11
CA TYR A 8 -29.30 15.00 17.21
C TYR A 8 -27.79 15.27 17.07
N LEU A 9 -27.46 16.55 17.00
CA LEU A 9 -26.11 17.11 16.95
C LEU A 9 -25.59 17.27 18.39
N LEU A 10 -24.50 16.61 18.75
CA LEU A 10 -23.70 16.91 19.94
C LEU A 10 -22.31 17.35 19.49
N ILE A 11 -22.09 18.67 19.52
CA ILE A 11 -20.76 19.30 19.41
C ILE A 11 -20.22 19.45 20.83
N ILE A 12 -19.00 18.97 21.07
CA ILE A 12 -17.89 19.48 21.93
C ILE A 12 -16.80 18.38 21.82
N GLY A 13 -15.57 18.58 21.37
CA GLY A 13 -14.88 19.77 20.85
C GLY A 13 -13.47 19.39 20.35
N ASN A 14 -12.98 20.22 19.41
CA ASN A 14 -11.58 20.62 19.15
C ASN A 14 -10.53 19.55 18.83
N ILE A 15 -9.77 19.57 17.72
CA ILE A 15 -9.47 20.53 16.64
C ILE A 15 -9.07 19.67 15.43
N ASN A 16 -9.75 19.79 14.28
CA ASN A 16 -9.24 19.47 12.92
C ASN A 16 -10.34 19.64 11.85
N CYS A 17 -11.05 20.76 11.82
CA CYS A 17 -12.02 21.02 10.75
C CYS A 17 -12.05 22.50 10.40
N LEU A 18 -11.05 22.94 9.64
CA LEU A 18 -11.03 24.25 8.98
C LEU A 18 -10.19 24.13 7.71
N PHE A 19 -10.66 23.38 6.71
CA PHE A 19 -10.21 23.59 5.32
C PHE A 19 -11.19 23.07 4.26
N PHE A 20 -12.50 23.21 4.51
CA PHE A 20 -13.51 23.05 3.45
C PHE A 20 -14.65 24.06 3.60
N SER A 21 -14.33 25.35 3.61
CA SER A 21 -15.22 26.38 3.03
C SER A 21 -14.41 27.64 2.76
N LEU A 22 -14.39 28.06 1.49
CA LEU A 22 -14.17 29.40 0.93
C LEU A 22 -13.54 29.29 -0.47
N ILE A 23 -14.33 28.75 -1.39
CA ILE A 23 -14.33 29.27 -2.76
C ILE A 23 -15.04 30.63 -2.67
N THR A 24 -14.45 31.63 -3.33
CA THR A 24 -14.81 33.08 -3.34
C THR A 24 -14.06 33.99 -2.35
N CYS A 25 -12.73 34.00 -2.43
CA CYS A 25 -12.01 35.25 -2.20
C CYS A 25 -10.89 35.42 -3.24
N LYS A 26 -11.07 36.40 -4.14
CA LYS A 26 -10.01 36.96 -4.99
C LYS A 26 -8.95 37.57 -4.07
N ILE A 27 -7.96 36.78 -3.67
CA ILE A 27 -6.77 37.29 -2.99
C ILE A 27 -5.54 36.79 -3.75
N LYS A 28 -4.88 37.74 -4.40
CA LYS A 28 -3.54 37.62 -4.96
C LYS A 28 -2.57 37.21 -3.84
N ASN A 29 -2.40 35.90 -3.60
CA ASN A 29 -1.26 35.34 -2.87
C ASN A 29 -1.19 33.80 -2.98
N ILE A 30 -1.35 33.28 -4.20
CA ILE A 30 -1.21 31.84 -4.51
C ILE A 30 0.25 31.34 -4.41
N ASN A 31 1.22 32.23 -4.23
CA ASN A 31 2.64 31.86 -4.14
C ASN A 31 3.17 31.68 -2.70
N PHE A 32 2.38 31.99 -1.66
CA PHE A 32 2.88 31.93 -0.28
C PHE A 32 2.62 30.59 0.43
N ILE A 33 1.57 29.85 0.05
CA ILE A 33 1.21 28.57 0.71
C ILE A 33 1.82 27.36 -0.01
N ARG A 34 2.29 27.52 -1.24
CA ARG A 34 2.79 26.41 -2.06
C ARG A 34 4.22 25.95 -1.70
N ASN A 35 4.93 26.66 -0.82
CA ASN A 35 6.36 26.47 -0.59
C ASN A 35 6.77 25.92 0.78
N ASN A 36 5.85 25.50 1.68
CA ASN A 36 6.24 25.14 3.06
C ASN A 36 5.69 23.82 3.65
N PHE A 37 5.24 22.87 2.83
CA PHE A 37 5.04 21.47 3.28
C PHE A 37 5.73 20.43 2.39
N TYR A 38 6.84 20.82 1.75
CA TYR A 38 7.91 19.86 1.57
C TYR A 38 8.51 19.66 2.96
N PHE A 39 7.93 18.75 3.74
CA PHE A 39 8.75 18.07 4.74
C PHE A 39 9.91 17.49 3.91
N ASN A 40 11.05 18.16 3.95
CA ASN A 40 12.32 17.52 3.72
C ASN A 40 12.44 16.47 4.83
N SER A 41 11.75 15.33 4.67
CA SER A 41 12.03 14.11 5.40
C SER A 41 13.37 13.64 4.86
N SER A 42 14.42 14.34 5.27
CA SER A 42 15.76 14.22 4.74
C SER A 42 16.23 12.79 4.95
N MET A 43 16.12 11.94 3.93
CA MET A 43 17.05 10.87 3.56
C MET A 43 17.64 9.98 4.68
N PHE A 44 17.01 9.87 5.86
CA PHE A 44 17.63 9.26 7.05
C PHE A 44 18.04 7.82 6.78
N HIS A 45 17.24 7.11 5.99
CA HIS A 45 17.47 5.70 5.69
C HIS A 45 18.59 5.45 4.66
N THR A 46 18.93 6.41 3.80
CA THR A 46 19.82 6.18 2.65
C THR A 46 21.27 5.89 3.05
N ARG A 47 21.77 6.54 4.12
CA ARG A 47 23.16 6.42 4.60
C ARG A 47 23.35 5.39 5.71
N ILE A 48 22.28 4.69 6.11
CA ILE A 48 22.30 3.72 7.20
C ILE A 48 22.30 2.30 6.61
N LYS A 49 23.13 1.41 7.17
CA LYS A 49 23.12 -0.02 6.84
C LYS A 49 21.74 -0.63 7.09
N ALA A 50 21.29 -1.56 6.26
CA ALA A 50 19.96 -2.16 6.39
C ALA A 50 19.66 -2.72 7.79
N ALA A 51 20.64 -3.38 8.41
CA ALA A 51 20.55 -3.90 9.77
C ALA A 51 20.21 -2.84 10.84
N ASN A 52 20.61 -1.59 10.58
CA ASN A 52 20.41 -0.46 11.49
C ASN A 52 19.19 0.40 11.10
N ARG A 53 18.51 0.10 9.99
CA ARG A 53 17.24 0.75 9.63
C ARG A 53 16.11 0.10 10.43
N ILE A 54 16.01 0.54 11.67
CA ILE A 54 15.00 0.13 12.64
C ILE A 54 14.22 1.39 13.02
N GLY A 55 12.90 1.29 13.10
CA GLY A 55 12.05 2.38 13.53
C GLY A 55 10.57 2.05 13.40
N THR A 56 9.74 2.84 14.07
CA THR A 56 8.29 2.81 13.90
C THR A 56 7.93 3.35 12.52
N HIS A 57 6.98 2.72 11.87
CA HIS A 57 6.45 3.16 10.57
C HIS A 57 5.08 3.77 10.75
N HIS A 58 4.77 4.76 9.93
CA HIS A 58 3.45 5.38 9.93
C HIS A 58 2.38 4.35 9.51
N GLU A 59 1.15 4.48 10.02
CA GLU A 59 0.08 3.50 9.82
C GLU A 59 -0.29 3.33 8.35
N ASP A 60 -0.30 4.42 7.58
CA ASP A 60 -0.57 4.40 6.14
C ASP A 60 0.45 3.54 5.38
N VAL A 61 1.74 3.63 5.73
CA VAL A 61 2.81 2.83 5.14
C VAL A 61 2.57 1.35 5.42
N ILE A 62 2.28 1.00 6.68
CA ILE A 62 1.98 -0.39 7.03
C ILE A 62 0.73 -0.87 6.31
N SER A 63 -0.31 -0.04 6.21
CA SER A 63 -1.55 -0.35 5.50
C SER A 63 -1.31 -0.64 4.01
N VAL A 64 -0.55 0.21 3.33
CA VAL A 64 -0.18 -0.01 1.92
C VAL A 64 0.64 -1.28 1.77
N ILE A 65 1.63 -1.52 2.63
CA ILE A 65 2.43 -2.76 2.57
C ILE A 65 1.56 -4.00 2.79
N VAL A 66 0.67 -3.98 3.79
CA VAL A 66 -0.21 -5.12 4.12
C VAL A 66 -1.18 -5.41 2.97
N GLY A 67 -1.81 -4.38 2.40
CA GLY A 67 -2.66 -4.53 1.22
C GLY A 67 -1.90 -5.11 0.04
N SER A 68 -0.70 -4.60 -0.24
CA SER A 68 0.13 -5.12 -1.33
C SER A 68 0.64 -6.53 -1.09
N LEU A 69 0.91 -6.93 0.16
CA LEU A 69 1.34 -8.30 0.47
C LEU A 69 0.20 -9.32 0.42
N LEU A 70 -1.05 -8.88 0.63
CA LEU A 70 -2.22 -9.69 0.29
C LEU A 70 -2.35 -9.85 -1.23
N GLY A 71 -2.10 -8.77 -1.97
CA GLY A 71 -2.14 -8.72 -3.43
C GLY A 71 -0.86 -9.13 -4.17
N ASP A 72 -0.47 -8.31 -5.15
CA ASP A 72 0.60 -8.54 -6.11
C ASP A 72 2.01 -8.28 -5.55
N GLY A 73 2.11 -7.42 -4.54
CA GLY A 73 3.37 -7.09 -3.88
C GLY A 73 3.99 -8.31 -3.18
N TYR A 74 5.31 -8.31 -3.05
CA TYR A 74 6.00 -9.36 -2.30
C TYR A 74 7.14 -8.83 -1.43
N ALA A 75 7.35 -9.47 -0.29
CA ALA A 75 8.44 -9.17 0.61
C ALA A 75 9.64 -10.07 0.30
N ASN A 76 10.80 -9.46 0.14
CA ASN A 76 12.06 -10.15 -0.13
C ASN A 76 12.99 -9.99 1.07
N LYS A 77 13.14 -11.05 1.87
CA LYS A 77 14.04 -11.10 3.03
C LYS A 77 15.49 -11.24 2.56
N ARG A 78 16.31 -10.23 2.83
CA ARG A 78 17.74 -10.18 2.49
C ARG A 78 18.52 -10.56 3.75
N SER A 79 18.81 -11.86 3.89
CA SER A 79 19.52 -12.48 5.02
C SER A 79 18.99 -12.03 6.40
N VAL A 80 19.88 -11.93 7.39
CA VAL A 80 19.60 -11.42 8.75
C VAL A 80 19.40 -9.90 8.77
N GLU A 81 19.80 -9.18 7.72
CA GLU A 81 19.85 -7.72 7.72
C GLU A 81 18.47 -7.07 7.67
N GLY A 82 17.53 -7.60 6.90
CA GLY A 82 16.17 -7.07 6.86
C GLY A 82 15.34 -7.54 5.67
N THR A 83 14.20 -6.88 5.48
CA THR A 83 13.24 -7.16 4.41
C THR A 83 13.04 -5.92 3.54
N ARG A 84 12.94 -6.11 2.24
CA ARG A 84 12.49 -5.07 1.29
C ARG A 84 11.17 -5.48 0.66
N LEU A 85 10.36 -4.50 0.27
CA LEU A 85 9.15 -4.72 -0.50
C LEU A 85 9.47 -4.52 -1.98
N CYS A 86 8.96 -5.43 -2.79
CA CYS A 86 9.20 -5.48 -4.22
C CYS A 86 7.86 -5.31 -4.95
N TYR A 87 7.83 -4.33 -5.85
CA TYR A 87 6.65 -3.99 -6.63
C TYR A 87 6.96 -4.18 -8.11
N ARG A 88 6.06 -4.88 -8.81
CA ARG A 88 6.10 -5.10 -10.25
C ARG A 88 4.68 -5.01 -10.78
N GLN A 89 4.51 -4.25 -11.85
CA GLN A 89 3.24 -4.18 -12.55
C GLN A 89 3.47 -4.17 -14.05
N SER A 90 2.51 -4.70 -14.79
CA SER A 90 2.49 -4.65 -16.25
C SER A 90 2.31 -3.20 -16.72
N ILE A 91 2.65 -2.94 -17.99
CA ILE A 91 2.56 -1.59 -18.56
C ILE A 91 1.14 -0.98 -18.49
N ILE A 92 0.10 -1.82 -18.51
CA ILE A 92 -1.30 -1.38 -18.40
C ILE A 92 -1.64 -0.81 -17.01
N HIS A 93 -0.90 -1.19 -15.97
CA HIS A 93 -1.08 -0.71 -14.60
C HIS A 93 0.09 0.19 -14.14
N GLN A 94 0.79 0.83 -15.09
CA GLN A 94 1.93 1.68 -14.77
C GLN A 94 1.55 2.82 -13.82
N ASP A 95 0.41 3.48 -14.01
CA ASP A 95 0.03 4.64 -13.20
C ASP A 95 -0.13 4.25 -11.73
N TYR A 96 -0.68 3.07 -11.46
CA TYR A 96 -0.79 2.52 -10.12
C TYR A 96 0.59 2.24 -9.49
N LEU A 97 1.52 1.65 -10.25
CA LEU A 97 2.88 1.44 -9.77
C LEU A 97 3.60 2.77 -9.50
N PHE A 98 3.42 3.78 -10.35
CA PHE A 98 4.01 5.10 -10.16
C PHE A 98 3.40 5.82 -8.95
N TRP A 99 2.11 5.62 -8.68
CA TRP A 99 1.49 6.09 -7.44
C TRP A 99 2.10 5.42 -6.20
N LEU A 100 2.28 4.10 -6.21
CA LEU A 100 2.97 3.37 -5.13
C LEU A 100 4.40 3.90 -4.95
N TYR A 101 5.13 4.11 -6.04
CA TYR A 101 6.47 4.69 -6.01
C TYR A 101 6.48 6.06 -5.34
N GLU A 102 5.61 6.97 -5.75
CA GLU A 102 5.53 8.32 -5.18
C GLU A 102 5.13 8.29 -3.70
N PHE A 103 4.20 7.40 -3.33
CA PHE A 103 3.80 7.17 -1.95
C PHE A 103 4.99 6.79 -1.06
N PHE A 104 5.82 5.84 -1.48
CA PHE A 104 7.00 5.42 -0.73
C PHE A 104 8.17 6.42 -0.83
N TYR A 105 8.35 7.06 -1.98
CA TYR A 105 9.44 8.01 -2.22
C TYR A 105 9.28 9.26 -1.35
N SER A 106 8.09 9.87 -1.36
CA SER A 106 7.76 11.04 -0.53
C SER A 106 7.90 10.79 0.97
N ARG A 107 7.91 9.53 1.40
CA ARG A 107 8.09 9.10 2.79
C ARG A 107 9.49 8.54 3.10
N GLY A 108 10.41 8.59 2.14
CA GLY A 108 11.81 8.19 2.33
C GLY A 108 12.08 6.68 2.32
N TYR A 109 11.18 5.86 1.76
CA TYR A 109 11.30 4.40 1.75
C TYR A 109 11.98 3.82 0.52
N CYS A 110 12.17 4.59 -0.56
CA CYS A 110 12.87 4.14 -1.77
C CYS A 110 13.80 5.22 -2.31
N SER A 111 14.65 4.84 -3.27
CA SER A 111 15.57 5.77 -3.94
C SER A 111 14.83 6.74 -4.84
N SER A 112 15.44 7.90 -5.13
CA SER A 112 14.98 8.85 -6.16
C SER A 112 15.08 8.32 -7.59
N LEU A 113 15.61 7.11 -7.79
CA LEU A 113 15.58 6.42 -9.07
C LEU A 113 14.13 6.04 -9.38
N LYS A 114 13.61 6.56 -10.49
CA LYS A 114 12.28 6.22 -11.00
C LYS A 114 12.12 4.70 -11.20
N PRO A 115 10.88 4.17 -11.18
CA PRO A 115 10.62 2.77 -11.48
C PRO A 115 11.29 2.32 -12.78
N ARG A 116 11.99 1.20 -12.71
CA ARG A 116 12.75 0.63 -13.83
C ARG A 116 11.79 -0.08 -14.78
N MET A 117 11.87 0.21 -16.06
CA MET A 117 11.16 -0.58 -17.08
C MET A 117 11.83 -1.95 -17.23
N TYR A 118 11.03 -3.01 -17.31
CA TYR A 118 11.50 -4.36 -17.63
C TYR A 118 10.75 -4.92 -18.83
N THR A 119 11.41 -5.84 -19.53
CA THR A 119 10.83 -6.63 -20.61
C THR A 119 11.08 -8.10 -20.32
N ARG A 120 10.05 -8.94 -20.47
CA ARG A 120 10.11 -10.39 -20.32
C ARG A 120 9.54 -11.04 -21.56
N THR A 121 10.36 -11.82 -22.25
CA THR A 121 9.91 -12.64 -23.38
C THR A 121 9.66 -14.06 -22.91
N ILE A 122 8.45 -14.57 -23.14
CA ILE A 122 8.06 -15.95 -22.86
C ILE A 122 7.89 -16.66 -24.19
N LYS A 123 8.57 -17.80 -24.34
CA LYS A 123 8.43 -18.69 -25.49
C LYS A 123 7.61 -19.91 -25.08
N LYS A 124 6.55 -20.22 -25.84
CA LYS A 124 5.74 -21.43 -25.67
C LYS A 124 5.62 -22.12 -27.04
N GLY A 125 6.53 -23.06 -27.31
CA GLY A 125 6.71 -23.61 -28.66
C GLY A 125 7.20 -22.52 -29.62
N GLU A 126 6.54 -22.38 -30.76
CA GLU A 126 6.82 -21.35 -31.77
C GLU A 126 6.28 -19.96 -31.39
N GLN A 127 5.34 -19.89 -30.44
CA GLN A 127 4.77 -18.61 -30.01
C GLN A 127 5.74 -17.87 -29.10
N VAL A 128 6.05 -16.63 -29.48
CA VAL A 128 6.87 -15.70 -28.70
C VAL A 128 6.01 -14.53 -28.27
N GLN A 129 5.81 -14.36 -26.96
CA GLN A 129 5.11 -13.20 -26.42
C GLN A 129 6.04 -12.39 -25.52
N THR A 130 6.09 -11.08 -25.77
CA THR A 130 6.90 -10.14 -25.01
C THR A 130 5.97 -9.28 -24.15
N TYR A 131 6.26 -9.27 -22.85
CA TYR A 131 5.57 -8.44 -21.87
C TYR A 131 6.52 -7.35 -21.40
N SER A 132 5.99 -6.15 -21.21
CA SER A 132 6.71 -5.05 -20.58
C SER A 132 5.97 -4.57 -19.34
N GLY A 133 6.71 -3.93 -18.44
CA GLY A 133 6.17 -3.39 -17.21
C GLY A 133 7.21 -2.55 -16.49
N TYR A 134 6.87 -2.14 -15.29
CA TYR A 134 7.73 -1.34 -14.44
C TYR A 134 7.89 -2.01 -13.08
N GLU A 135 9.02 -1.74 -12.44
CA GLU A 135 9.32 -2.24 -11.11
C GLU A 135 10.06 -1.22 -10.27
N PHE A 136 9.86 -1.29 -8.95
CA PHE A 136 10.75 -0.63 -8.00
C PHE A 136 10.78 -1.44 -6.70
N ASN A 137 11.75 -1.10 -5.85
CA ASN A 137 11.86 -1.71 -4.53
C ASN A 137 11.98 -0.62 -3.48
N THR A 138 11.47 -0.91 -2.28
CA THR A 138 11.87 -0.13 -1.11
C THR A 138 13.32 -0.45 -0.75
N PHE A 139 13.91 0.41 0.07
CA PHE A 139 15.08 0.06 0.85
C PHE A 139 14.79 -1.17 1.73
N THR A 140 15.84 -1.92 2.06
CA THR A 140 15.75 -3.01 3.04
C THR A 140 15.69 -2.44 4.44
N PHE A 141 14.68 -2.80 5.22
CA PHE A 141 14.53 -2.43 6.63
C PHE A 141 14.51 -3.67 7.52
N ARG A 142 15.23 -3.62 8.64
CA ARG A 142 15.13 -4.66 9.67
C ARG A 142 13.74 -4.66 10.32
N SER A 143 13.15 -3.48 10.48
CA SER A 143 11.79 -3.30 10.99
C SER A 143 10.68 -3.85 10.07
N PHE A 144 10.98 -4.25 8.83
CA PHE A 144 10.01 -4.97 7.98
C PHE A 144 10.03 -6.49 8.19
N ASN A 145 10.91 -7.03 9.03
CA ASN A 145 10.97 -8.48 9.25
C ASN A 145 9.69 -9.05 9.85
N PHE A 146 8.99 -8.31 10.73
CA PHE A 146 7.72 -8.79 11.28
C PHE A 146 6.65 -8.94 10.20
N LEU A 147 6.64 -8.07 9.17
CA LEU A 147 5.73 -8.18 8.03
C LEU A 147 6.06 -9.44 7.22
N TYR A 148 7.34 -9.72 6.98
CA TYR A 148 7.74 -10.96 6.31
C TYR A 148 7.30 -12.19 7.11
N GLU A 149 7.51 -12.21 8.42
CA GLU A 149 7.13 -13.33 9.29
C GLU A 149 5.63 -13.55 9.34
N MET A 150 4.85 -12.46 9.31
CA MET A 150 3.39 -12.48 9.26
C MET A 150 2.86 -13.07 7.95
N PHE A 151 3.51 -12.75 6.81
CA PHE A 151 3.03 -13.14 5.49
C PHE A 151 3.71 -14.37 4.89
N TYR A 152 4.83 -14.87 5.43
CA TYR A 152 5.58 -15.95 4.81
C TYR A 152 5.90 -17.08 5.79
N LYS A 153 5.70 -18.33 5.33
CA LYS A 153 6.15 -19.55 5.99
C LYS A 153 6.82 -20.45 4.95
N HIS A 154 8.09 -20.78 5.17
CA HIS A 154 8.92 -21.54 4.22
C HIS A 154 8.90 -20.97 2.78
N GLY A 155 8.93 -19.63 2.66
CA GLY A 155 8.92 -18.95 1.35
C GLY A 155 7.57 -18.87 0.65
N LYS A 156 6.51 -19.49 1.20
CA LYS A 156 5.14 -19.40 0.68
C LYS A 156 4.35 -18.34 1.44
N LYS A 157 3.51 -17.57 0.73
CA LYS A 157 2.57 -16.63 1.35
C LYS A 157 1.57 -17.40 2.23
N VAL A 158 1.30 -16.85 3.42
CA VAL A 158 0.32 -17.35 4.40
C VAL A 158 -0.42 -16.18 5.04
N ILE A 159 -1.62 -16.42 5.55
CA ILE A 159 -2.38 -15.46 6.38
C ILE A 159 -2.34 -15.96 7.82
N ARG A 160 -1.74 -15.16 8.71
CA ARG A 160 -1.71 -15.44 10.16
C ARG A 160 -2.66 -14.53 10.92
N THR A 161 -2.99 -14.91 12.15
CA THR A 161 -3.99 -14.22 12.97
C THR A 161 -3.61 -12.78 13.32
N GLU A 162 -2.31 -12.47 13.38
CA GLU A 162 -1.79 -11.14 13.68
C GLU A 162 -2.18 -10.09 12.64
N ILE A 163 -2.56 -10.50 11.42
CA ILE A 163 -2.94 -9.60 10.33
C ILE A 163 -4.16 -8.74 10.68
N GLU A 164 -5.07 -9.23 11.55
CA GLU A 164 -6.30 -8.52 11.92
C GLU A 164 -5.98 -7.09 12.37
N LYS A 165 -4.89 -6.88 13.11
CA LYS A 165 -4.48 -5.57 13.62
C LYS A 165 -4.12 -4.57 12.52
N TYR A 166 -3.73 -5.05 11.35
CA TYR A 166 -3.22 -4.23 10.25
C TYR A 166 -4.16 -4.15 9.04
N ILE A 167 -5.30 -4.83 9.09
CA ILE A 167 -6.39 -4.64 8.12
C ILE A 167 -7.07 -3.29 8.43
N THR A 168 -6.81 -2.31 7.58
CA THR A 168 -7.43 -0.99 7.54
C THR A 168 -8.21 -0.80 6.23
N PRO A 169 -9.11 0.20 6.11
CA PRO A 169 -9.76 0.53 4.84
C PRO A 169 -8.76 0.79 3.70
N LEU A 170 -7.62 1.42 3.99
CA LEU A 170 -6.55 1.64 3.01
C LEU A 170 -5.90 0.31 2.57
N ALA A 171 -5.63 -0.61 3.50
CA ALA A 171 -5.11 -1.93 3.16
C ALA A 171 -6.09 -2.71 2.25
N LEU A 172 -7.39 -2.63 2.53
CA LEU A 172 -8.41 -3.25 1.68
C LEU A 172 -8.48 -2.60 0.30
N ALA A 173 -8.41 -1.26 0.21
CA ALA A 173 -8.42 -0.56 -1.07
C ALA A 173 -7.24 -0.98 -1.95
N ILE A 174 -6.04 -1.09 -1.37
CA ILE A 174 -4.84 -1.57 -2.06
C ILE A 174 -5.02 -3.02 -2.51
N PHE A 175 -5.56 -3.88 -1.65
CA PHE A 175 -5.82 -5.28 -2.01
C PHE A 175 -6.82 -5.41 -3.17
N ILE A 176 -7.86 -4.57 -3.20
CA ILE A 176 -8.82 -4.51 -4.31
C ILE A 176 -8.15 -3.96 -5.58
N MET A 177 -7.25 -2.99 -5.48
CA MET A 177 -6.54 -2.47 -6.66
C MET A 177 -5.57 -3.50 -7.27
N ASP A 178 -4.99 -4.37 -6.45
CA ASP A 178 -4.12 -5.47 -6.91
C ASP A 178 -4.93 -6.63 -7.51
N ASP A 179 -5.82 -7.23 -6.73
CA ASP A 179 -6.47 -8.52 -7.06
C ASP A 179 -8.00 -8.42 -7.26
N GLY A 180 -8.56 -7.22 -7.22
CA GLY A 180 -9.99 -6.98 -7.36
C GLY A 180 -10.49 -7.04 -8.80
N GLY A 181 -11.71 -7.53 -8.96
CA GLY A 181 -12.43 -7.58 -10.22
C GLY A 181 -13.91 -7.26 -10.01
N TRP A 182 -14.51 -6.61 -11.01
CA TRP A 182 -15.94 -6.29 -10.97
C TRP A 182 -16.81 -7.55 -11.00
N ALA A 183 -17.81 -7.60 -10.13
CA ALA A 183 -18.72 -8.72 -9.95
C ALA A 183 -20.12 -8.23 -9.62
N ASN A 184 -20.73 -7.49 -10.56
CA ASN A 184 -22.03 -6.85 -10.49
C ASN A 184 -23.03 -7.52 -9.51
N PRO A 185 -23.52 -6.85 -8.45
CA PRO A 185 -23.27 -5.45 -8.05
C PRO A 185 -22.04 -5.23 -7.13
N GLY A 186 -21.11 -6.19 -7.01
CA GLY A 186 -20.01 -6.15 -6.05
C GLY A 186 -18.60 -6.24 -6.65
N VAL A 187 -17.63 -6.53 -5.78
CA VAL A 187 -16.23 -6.78 -6.12
C VAL A 187 -15.88 -8.21 -5.71
N ARG A 188 -15.19 -8.94 -6.59
CA ARG A 188 -14.52 -10.21 -6.27
C ARG A 188 -13.03 -9.95 -6.15
N ILE A 189 -12.38 -10.58 -5.18
CA ILE A 189 -10.92 -10.51 -5.04
C ILE A 189 -10.36 -11.91 -5.32
N ALA A 190 -9.36 -11.99 -6.19
CA ALA A 190 -8.70 -13.26 -6.52
C ALA A 190 -7.72 -13.63 -5.40
N THR A 191 -8.02 -14.69 -4.64
CA THR A 191 -7.18 -15.11 -3.49
C THR A 191 -6.62 -16.53 -3.66
N ASN A 192 -6.40 -16.94 -4.90
CA ASN A 192 -6.08 -18.33 -5.27
C ASN A 192 -4.70 -18.79 -4.74
N ASN A 193 -3.89 -17.87 -4.23
CA ASN A 193 -2.60 -18.11 -3.60
C ASN A 193 -2.69 -18.56 -2.13
N PHE A 194 -3.85 -18.38 -1.47
CA PHE A 194 -4.10 -18.75 -0.09
C PHE A 194 -4.96 -20.01 0.04
N LYS A 195 -4.88 -20.68 1.19
CA LYS A 195 -5.76 -21.82 1.52
C LYS A 195 -7.17 -21.35 1.88
N LEU A 196 -8.13 -22.28 1.81
CA LEU A 196 -9.52 -21.98 2.15
C LEU A 196 -9.69 -21.50 3.59
N GLU A 197 -8.98 -22.11 4.56
CA GLU A 197 -9.07 -21.73 5.96
C GLU A 197 -8.52 -20.32 6.21
N GLU A 198 -7.46 -19.95 5.49
CA GLU A 198 -6.85 -18.62 5.51
C GLU A 198 -7.83 -17.56 4.96
N ILE A 199 -8.53 -17.88 3.86
CA ILE A 199 -9.54 -17.01 3.26
C ILE A 199 -10.76 -16.88 4.18
N GLN A 200 -11.24 -17.97 4.77
CA GLN A 200 -12.36 -17.94 5.72
C GLN A 200 -12.04 -17.05 6.93
N PHE A 201 -10.81 -17.16 7.45
CA PHE A 201 -10.32 -16.28 8.49
C PHE A 201 -10.31 -14.81 8.05
N LEU A 202 -9.77 -14.51 6.87
CA LEU A 202 -9.77 -13.15 6.32
C LEU A 202 -11.18 -12.57 6.14
N ILE A 203 -12.13 -13.38 5.67
CA ILE A 203 -13.55 -13.00 5.56
C ILE A 203 -14.14 -12.66 6.93
N SER A 204 -13.79 -13.42 7.97
CA SER A 204 -14.27 -13.16 9.34
C SER A 204 -13.76 -11.82 9.87
N ILE A 205 -12.52 -11.45 9.54
CA ILE A 205 -11.96 -10.13 9.87
C ILE A 205 -12.75 -9.04 9.16
N PHE A 206 -12.97 -9.18 7.84
CA PHE A 206 -13.68 -8.16 7.07
C PHE A 206 -15.10 -7.94 7.59
N LYS A 207 -15.89 -9.01 7.82
CA LYS A 207 -17.25 -8.90 8.37
C LYS A 207 -17.32 -8.23 9.75
N LYS A 208 -16.24 -8.31 10.54
CA LYS A 208 -16.17 -7.72 11.88
C LYS A 208 -15.79 -6.23 11.84
N LYS A 209 -14.93 -5.86 10.90
CA LYS A 209 -14.27 -4.54 10.86
C LYS A 209 -14.87 -3.56 9.85
N ILE A 210 -15.55 -4.06 8.82
CA ILE A 210 -15.98 -3.32 7.63
C ILE A 210 -17.43 -3.68 7.34
#